data_AF-A0A7W6ZEE5-F1
#
_entry.id   AF-A0A7W6ZEE5-F1
#
_cell.length_a   1.000
_cell.length_b   1.000
_cell.length_c   1.000
_cell.angle_alpha   90.00
_cell.angle_beta   90.00
_cell.angle_gamma   90.00
#
_symmetry.space_group_name_H-M   'P 1'
#
loop_
_entity.id
_entity.type
_entity.pdbx_description
1 polymer ?
#
loop_
_entity_poly.entity_id
_entity_poly.type
_entity_poly.pdbx_seq_one_letter_code
_entity_poly.pdbx_strand_id
1 'polypeptide(L)' 'MGAAERQRRYRDRRKAGRRVLQIEIDEVELAAALEKLRFLDPQKTDDDEAVERGLSEMIQVLCRGLADDA' A
#
# COMPACT_ATOMS: atom_id res chain seq x y z
N MET A 1 21.58 -9.52 5.75
CA MET A 1 20.88 -8.71 6.77
C MET A 1 20.81 -9.49 8.08
N GLY A 2 21.48 -8.99 9.12
CA GLY A 2 21.57 -9.66 10.42
C GLY A 2 20.24 -9.65 11.18
N ALA A 3 20.09 -10.52 12.20
CA ALA A 3 18.91 -10.55 13.06
C ALA A 3 18.63 -9.19 13.75
N ALA A 4 19.68 -8.46 14.15
CA ALA A 4 19.58 -7.15 14.79
C ALA A 4 18.99 -6.07 13.86
N GLU A 5 19.37 -6.04 12.57
CA GLU A 5 18.82 -5.08 11.59
C GLU A 5 17.33 -5.33 11.32
N ARG A 6 16.92 -6.60 11.21
CA ARG A 6 15.51 -6.98 11.04
C ARG A 6 14.67 -6.50 12.22
N GLN A 7 15.20 -6.65 13.43
CA GLN A 7 14.51 -6.26 14.66
C GLN A 7 14.44 -4.73 14.82
N ARG A 8 15.48 -4.00 14.39
CA ARG A 8 15.46 -2.53 14.33
C ARG A 8 14.39 -2.04 13.36
N ARG A 9 14.36 -2.55 12.12
CA ARG A 9 13.32 -2.21 11.12
C ARG A 9 11.91 -2.54 11.60
N TYR A 10 11.73 -3.64 12.33
CA TYR A 10 10.44 -3.96 12.94
C TYR A 10 10.03 -2.93 14.00
N ARG A 11 10.93 -2.56 14.92
CA ARG A 11 10.65 -1.55 15.95
C ARG A 11 10.37 -0.17 15.35
N ASP A 12 11.14 0.23 14.34
CA ASP A 12 10.97 1.53 13.67
C ASP A 12 9.63 1.60 12.94
N ARG A 13 9.21 0.51 12.28
CA ARG A 13 7.87 0.40 11.68
C ARG A 13 6.77 0.51 12.73
N ARG A 14 6.90 -0.21 13.84
CA ARG A 14 5.92 -0.22 14.93
C ARG A 14 5.81 1.15 15.62
N LYS A 15 6.92 1.84 15.85
CA LYS A 15 6.92 3.21 16.39
C LYS A 15 6.22 4.21 15.45
N ALA A 16 6.34 4.01 14.15
CA ALA A 16 5.67 4.82 13.13
C ALA A 16 4.21 4.40 12.87
N GLY A 17 3.64 3.48 13.66
CA GLY A 17 2.29 2.95 13.45
C GLY A 17 2.13 2.10 12.19
N ARG A 18 3.23 1.73 11.52
CA ARG A 18 3.20 0.98 10.25
C ARG A 18 3.23 -0.52 10.51
N ARG A 19 2.37 -1.24 9.80
CA ARG A 19 2.32 -2.71 9.76
C ARG A 19 2.50 -3.19 8.32
N VAL A 20 3.23 -4.28 8.15
CA VAL A 20 3.30 -5.01 6.87
C VAL A 20 2.40 -6.23 7.00
N LEU A 21 1.50 -6.41 6.04
CA LEU A 21 0.62 -7.57 5.92
C LEU A 21 0.98 -8.29 4.62
N GLN A 22 1.04 -9.62 4.67
CA GLN A 22 1.09 -10.43 3.46
C GLN A 22 -0.35 -10.80 3.11
N ILE A 23 -0.81 -10.32 1.96
CA ILE A 23 -2.15 -10.59 1.43
C ILE A 23 -1.99 -11.05 -0.02
N GLU A 24 -2.87 -11.95 -0.44
CA GLU A 24 -2.98 -12.40 -1.83
C GLU A 24 -4.17 -11.68 -2.45
N ILE A 25 -3.99 -11.11 -3.64
CA ILE A 25 -5.00 -10.30 -4.33
C ILE A 25 -4.93 -10.66 -5.82
N ASP A 26 -6.08 -10.63 -6.51
CA ASP A 26 -6.12 -10.64 -7.97
C ASP A 26 -5.57 -9.32 -8.51
N GLU A 27 -4.42 -9.41 -9.17
CA GLU A 27 -3.70 -8.25 -9.69
C GLU A 27 -4.47 -7.51 -10.78
N VAL A 28 -5.21 -8.24 -11.63
CA VAL A 28 -5.97 -7.66 -12.73
C VAL A 28 -7.18 -6.89 -12.19
N GLU A 29 -7.90 -7.48 -11.22
CA GLU A 29 -9.01 -6.79 -10.55
C GLU A 29 -8.52 -5.57 -9.76
N LEU A 30 -7.37 -5.70 -9.08
CA LEU A 30 -6.77 -4.60 -8.33
C LEU A 30 -6.38 -3.44 -9.25
N ALA A 31 -5.66 -3.70 -10.33
CA ALA A 31 -5.26 -2.66 -11.27
C ALA A 31 -6.47 -1.96 -11.88
N ALA A 32 -7.49 -2.72 -12.29
CA ALA A 32 -8.73 -2.16 -12.81
C ALA A 32 -9.47 -1.30 -11.77
N ALA A 33 -9.45 -1.67 -10.49
CA ALA A 33 -10.02 -0.88 -9.41
C ALA A 33 -9.21 0.42 -9.19
N LEU A 34 -7.88 0.35 -9.18
CA LEU A 34 -7.01 1.50 -9.00
C LEU A 34 -7.12 2.50 -10.16
N GLU A 35 -7.24 2.03 -11.40
CA GLU A 35 -7.49 2.87 -12.57
C GLU A 35 -8.82 3.63 -12.45
N LYS A 36 -9.90 2.92 -12.12
CA LYS A 36 -11.24 3.52 -11.95
C LYS A 36 -11.25 4.57 -10.85
N LEU A 37 -10.50 4.34 -9.79
CA LEU A 37 -10.35 5.25 -8.66
C LEU A 37 -9.27 6.33 -8.87
N ARG A 38 -8.62 6.36 -10.05
CA ARG A 38 -7.57 7.32 -10.43
C ARG A 38 -6.28 7.24 -9.60
N PHE A 39 -6.01 6.11 -8.97
CA PHE A 39 -4.76 5.83 -8.26
C PHE A 39 -3.70 5.16 -9.15
N LEU A 40 -4.09 4.65 -10.31
CA LEU A 40 -3.19 4.04 -11.30
C LEU A 40 -3.42 4.67 -12.67
N ASP A 41 -2.33 4.99 -13.35
CA ASP A 41 -2.35 5.39 -14.76
C ASP A 41 -2.50 4.11 -15.61
N PRO A 42 -3.49 4.02 -16.52
CA PRO A 42 -3.66 2.85 -17.39
C PRO A 42 -2.44 2.50 -18.24
N GLN A 43 -1.50 3.43 -18.44
CA GLN A 43 -0.24 3.17 -19.13
C GLN A 43 0.80 2.44 -18.27
N LYS A 44 0.51 2.26 -16.97
CA LYS A 44 1.41 1.68 -15.96
C LYS A 44 0.83 0.44 -15.30
N THR A 45 -0.14 -0.19 -15.93
CA THR A 45 -0.83 -1.36 -15.36
C THR A 45 0.07 -2.59 -15.28
N ASP A 46 1.07 -2.69 -16.15
CA ASP A 46 2.10 -3.75 -16.12
C ASP A 46 3.32 -3.37 -15.25
N ASP A 47 3.27 -2.27 -14.48
CA ASP A 47 4.34 -1.84 -13.57
C ASP A 47 3.95 -2.16 -12.12
N ASP A 48 4.50 -3.27 -11.60
CA ASP A 48 4.25 -3.76 -10.25
C ASP A 48 4.45 -2.66 -9.19
N GLU A 49 5.46 -1.81 -9.33
CA GLU A 49 5.71 -0.71 -8.39
C GLU A 49 4.61 0.35 -8.45
N ALA A 50 4.05 0.61 -9.64
CA ALA A 50 2.94 1.53 -9.81
C ALA A 50 1.65 0.98 -9.15
N VAL A 51 1.39 -0.32 -9.27
CA VAL A 51 0.25 -0.99 -8.61
C VAL A 51 0.40 -0.96 -7.09
N GLU A 52 1.58 -1.32 -6.55
CA GLU A 52 1.85 -1.25 -5.10
C GLU A 52 1.70 0.17 -4.55
N ARG A 53 2.20 1.15 -5.29
CA ARG A 53 2.08 2.57 -4.92
C ARG A 53 0.63 3.03 -4.96
N GLY A 54 -0.12 2.70 -6.01
CA GLY A 54 -1.54 3.03 -6.13
C GLY A 54 -2.37 2.46 -4.98
N LEU A 55 -2.13 1.19 -4.62
CA LEU A 55 -2.76 0.55 -3.46
C LEU A 55 -2.41 1.28 -2.15
N SER A 56 -1.14 1.65 -1.97
CA SER A 56 -0.68 2.38 -0.79
C SER A 56 -1.33 3.77 -0.66
N GLU A 57 -1.46 4.49 -1.78
CA GLU A 57 -2.12 5.80 -1.85
C GLU A 57 -3.64 5.67 -1.57
N MET A 58 -4.30 4.68 -2.14
CA MET A 58 -5.72 4.39 -1.89
C MET A 58 -5.99 4.14 -0.39
N ILE A 59 -5.19 3.28 0.26
CA ILE A 59 -5.34 2.99 1.69
C ILE A 59 -5.16 4.26 2.53
N GLN A 60 -4.19 5.12 2.19
CA GLN A 60 -3.97 6.37 2.90
C GLN A 60 -5.16 7.32 2.79
N VAL A 61 -5.75 7.45 1.60
CA VAL A 61 -6.94 8.29 1.38
C VAL A 61 -8.13 7.76 2.18
N LEU A 62 -8.38 6.44 2.14
CA LEU A 62 -9.47 5.82 2.91
C LEU A 62 -9.28 6.05 4.41
N CYS A 63 -8.08 5.79 4.95
CA CYS A 63 -7.81 5.96 6.38
C CYS A 63 -7.85 7.42 6.84
N ARG A 64 -7.49 8.39 6.00
CA ARG A 64 -7.61 9.82 6.32
C ARG A 64 -9.05 10.29 6.25
N GLY A 65 -9.77 9.97 5.17
CA GLY A 65 -11.19 10.33 5.04
C GLY A 65 -12.04 9.79 6.18
N LEU A 66 -11.81 8.53 6.58
CA LEU A 66 -12.47 7.92 7.74
C LEU A 66 -12.09 8.55 9.09
N ALA A 67 -10.92 9.19 9.19
CA ALA A 67 -10.47 9.86 10.41
C ALA A 67 -11.01 11.30 10.52
N ASP A 68 -11.25 11.96 9.39
CA ASP A 68 -11.83 13.32 9.34
C ASP A 68 -13.36 13.31 9.55
N ASP A 69 -14.02 12.17 9.31
CA ASP A 69 -15.46 11.94 9.55
C ASP A 69 -15.81 11.55 11.01
N ALA A 70 -14.83 11.43 11.91
CA ALA A 70 -14.97 10.97 13.31
C ALA A 70 -14.76 12.09 14.34
#